data_AF-A0A7C7JXV1-F1
#
_entry.id   AF-A0A7C7JXV1-F1
#
_cell.length_a   1.000
_cell.length_b   1.000
_cell.length_c   1.000
_cell.angle_alpha   90.00
_cell.angle_beta   90.00
_cell.angle_gamma   90.00
#
_symmetry.space_group_name_H-M   'P 1'
#
loop_
_entity.id
_entity.type
_entity.pdbx_description
1 polymer ?
#
loop_
_entity_poly.entity_id
_entity_poly.type
_entity_poly.pdbx_seq_one_letter_code
_entity_poly.pdbx_strand_id
1 'polypeptide(L)'
;MPAIEMHLQIAQRYGKTMLELGWTPQSILHEAQHSSTPLKTLLSMLDHLGGYGKDPLRKKSSLLAMILNNRPETYFKFGNDELLPPIIDYHCMRSNLRMGLIDVVDNTLHQKLVNRDLINEADEWAVRYAAYKAVDYLPGLSGRSMATVDEYFFFSRKRCPEMTEPDCSNCSADPVCAHRKELFQPVIRTDFY
;
A
#
# COMPACT_ATOMS: atom_id res chain seq x y z
N MET A 1 9.03 21.33 7.52
CA MET A 1 8.86 19.92 7.14
C MET A 1 9.11 19.10 8.39
N PRO A 2 8.12 18.38 8.95
CA PRO A 2 8.44 17.42 10.01
C PRO A 2 9.47 16.40 9.51
N ALA A 3 10.34 15.91 10.38
CA ALA A 3 11.33 14.84 10.11
C ALA A 3 12.36 15.10 8.97
N ILE A 4 12.88 16.33 8.83
CA ILE A 4 13.84 16.70 7.77
C ILE A 4 15.11 15.83 7.75
N GLU A 5 15.65 15.49 8.91
CA GLU A 5 16.85 14.66 9.04
C GLU A 5 16.60 13.24 8.54
N MET A 6 15.44 12.67 8.87
CA MET A 6 15.02 11.36 8.37
C MET A 6 14.93 11.37 6.83
N HIS A 7 14.31 12.40 6.25
CA HIS A 7 14.21 12.53 4.79
C HIS A 7 15.59 12.64 4.13
N LEU A 8 16.50 13.44 4.69
CA LEU A 8 17.88 13.55 4.21
C LEU A 8 18.60 12.19 4.26
N GLN A 9 18.50 11.48 5.38
CA GLN A 9 19.13 10.17 5.53
C GLN A 9 18.58 9.13 4.55
N ILE A 10 17.28 9.16 4.23
CA ILE A 10 16.68 8.26 3.24
C ILE A 10 17.20 8.59 1.84
N ALA A 11 17.25 9.88 1.47
CA ALA A 11 17.77 10.31 0.17
C ALA A 11 19.25 9.95 0.00
N GLN A 12 20.07 10.14 1.05
CA GLN A 12 21.47 9.74 1.06
C GLN A 12 21.64 8.23 0.92
N ARG A 13 20.83 7.42 1.63
CA ARG A 13 20.84 5.95 1.51
C ARG A 13 20.49 5.50 0.10
N TYR A 14 19.44 6.06 -0.50
CA TYR A 14 19.08 5.79 -1.89
C TYR A 14 20.24 6.09 -2.84
N GLY A 15 20.80 7.30 -2.79
CA GLY A 15 21.89 7.73 -3.67
C GLY A 15 23.16 6.90 -3.50
N LYS A 16 23.55 6.61 -2.26
CA LYS A 16 24.71 5.76 -1.95
C LYS A 16 24.54 4.36 -2.54
N THR A 17 23.37 3.74 -2.35
CA THR A 17 23.09 2.40 -2.87
C THR A 17 23.16 2.38 -4.41
N MET A 18 22.57 3.37 -5.07
CA MET A 18 22.61 3.48 -6.54
C MET A 18 24.05 3.56 -7.06
N LEU A 19 24.90 4.36 -6.40
CA LEU A 19 26.32 4.49 -6.75
C LEU A 19 27.09 3.19 -6.52
N GLU A 20 26.86 2.51 -5.39
CA GLU A 20 27.52 1.25 -5.04
C GLU A 20 27.17 0.12 -6.00
N LEU A 21 25.91 0.04 -6.45
CA LEU A 21 25.43 -0.96 -7.40
C LEU A 21 25.72 -0.58 -8.87
N GLY A 22 26.22 0.63 -9.13
CA GLY A 22 26.39 1.14 -10.49
C GLY A 22 25.06 1.28 -11.26
N TRP A 23 23.95 1.43 -10.54
CA TRP A 23 22.62 1.52 -11.12
C TRP A 23 22.21 2.96 -11.38
N THR A 24 21.52 3.15 -12.50
CA THR A 24 20.71 4.33 -12.83
C THR A 24 19.23 3.92 -12.93
N PRO A 25 18.28 4.85 -12.75
CA PRO A 25 16.85 4.54 -12.95
C PRO A 25 16.58 3.92 -14.32
N GLN A 26 17.27 4.39 -15.37
CA GLN A 26 17.17 3.86 -16.72
C GLN A 26 17.71 2.42 -16.82
N SER A 27 18.85 2.12 -16.19
CA SER A 27 19.39 0.76 -16.18
C SER A 27 18.49 -0.23 -15.46
N ILE A 28 17.84 0.19 -14.35
CA ILE A 28 16.91 -0.66 -13.60
C ILE A 28 15.69 -0.99 -14.47
N LEU A 29 15.10 0.02 -15.11
CA LEU A 29 13.95 -0.19 -15.99
C LEU A 29 14.33 -1.03 -17.20
N HIS A 30 15.50 -0.77 -17.80
CA HIS A 30 15.99 -1.55 -18.93
C HIS A 30 16.15 -3.02 -18.55
N GLU A 31 16.85 -3.32 -17.45
CA GLU A 31 17.07 -4.69 -16.98
C GLU A 31 15.75 -5.41 -16.69
N ALA A 32 14.87 -4.76 -15.92
CA ALA A 32 13.56 -5.32 -15.60
C ALA A 32 12.74 -5.59 -16.86
N GLN A 33 12.66 -4.64 -17.79
CA GLN A 33 11.84 -4.74 -19.00
C GLN A 33 12.29 -5.87 -19.95
N HIS A 34 13.59 -6.23 -19.93
CA HIS A 34 14.15 -7.31 -20.75
C HIS A 34 14.20 -8.66 -20.04
N SER A 35 13.79 -8.74 -18.78
CA SER A 35 13.67 -10.00 -18.05
C SER A 35 12.42 -10.79 -18.44
N SER A 36 12.39 -12.09 -18.12
CA SER A 36 11.20 -12.94 -18.34
C SER A 36 10.03 -12.60 -17.41
N THR A 37 10.29 -11.89 -16.31
CA THR A 37 9.28 -11.48 -15.31
C THR A 37 9.51 -10.02 -14.94
N PRO A 38 9.15 -9.05 -15.81
CA PRO A 38 9.49 -7.65 -15.61
C PRO A 38 9.13 -7.09 -14.25
N LEU A 39 7.87 -7.21 -13.82
CA LEU A 39 7.41 -6.67 -12.54
C LEU A 39 8.18 -7.28 -11.38
N LYS A 40 8.32 -8.61 -11.34
CA LYS A 40 9.05 -9.30 -10.28
C LYS A 40 10.51 -8.85 -10.23
N THR A 41 11.15 -8.69 -11.38
CA THR A 41 12.54 -8.21 -11.48
C THR A 41 12.64 -6.78 -10.96
N LEU A 42 11.76 -5.87 -11.39
CA LEU A 42 11.74 -4.49 -10.90
C LEU A 42 11.59 -4.45 -9.37
N LEU A 43 10.60 -5.18 -8.82
CA LEU A 43 10.38 -5.23 -7.38
C LEU A 43 11.60 -5.78 -6.62
N SER A 44 12.25 -6.80 -7.15
CA SER A 44 13.45 -7.40 -6.54
C SER A 44 14.64 -6.45 -6.58
N MET A 45 14.84 -5.70 -7.67
CA MET A 45 15.87 -4.66 -7.74
C MET A 45 15.60 -3.55 -6.71
N LEU A 46 14.35 -3.11 -6.59
CA LEU A 46 13.96 -2.07 -5.63
C LEU A 46 14.14 -2.51 -4.17
N ASP A 47 14.10 -3.81 -3.85
CA ASP A 47 14.39 -4.30 -2.49
C ASP A 47 15.81 -3.98 -2.02
N HIS A 48 16.74 -3.76 -2.95
CA HIS A 48 18.11 -3.37 -2.59
C HIS A 48 18.22 -1.87 -2.29
N LEU A 49 17.29 -1.04 -2.77
CA LEU A 49 17.40 0.41 -2.68
C LEU A 49 16.97 0.96 -1.32
N GLY A 50 17.81 1.84 -0.77
CA GLY A 50 17.47 2.63 0.41
C GLY A 50 16.13 3.36 0.24
N GLY A 51 15.20 3.12 1.16
CA GLY A 51 13.86 3.72 1.15
C GLY A 51 12.76 2.81 0.59
N TYR A 52 13.11 1.72 -0.09
CA TYR A 52 12.19 0.70 -0.63
C TYR A 52 12.29 -0.63 0.13
N GLY A 53 13.52 -1.14 0.35
CA GLY A 53 13.77 -2.51 0.81
C GLY A 53 13.36 -2.91 2.23
N LYS A 54 12.78 -2.00 3.02
CA LYS A 54 12.35 -2.31 4.40
C LYS A 54 10.97 -2.95 4.48
N ASP A 55 10.11 -2.62 3.52
CA ASP A 55 8.70 -3.02 3.58
C ASP A 55 8.49 -4.39 2.92
N PRO A 56 8.18 -5.45 3.68
CA PRO A 56 8.00 -6.80 3.12
C PRO A 56 6.81 -6.90 2.17
N LEU A 57 5.82 -6.00 2.27
CA LEU A 57 4.69 -5.92 1.34
C LEU A 57 4.97 -5.03 0.14
N ARG A 58 6.18 -4.43 0.06
CA ARG A 58 6.67 -3.65 -1.07
C ARG A 58 5.69 -2.56 -1.52
N LYS A 59 4.99 -1.90 -0.60
CA LYS A 59 3.97 -0.88 -0.93
C LYS A 59 4.53 0.18 -1.88
N LYS A 60 5.68 0.76 -1.55
CA LYS A 60 6.31 1.84 -2.35
C LYS A 60 6.76 1.34 -3.71
N SER A 61 7.35 0.15 -3.78
CA SER A 61 7.82 -0.46 -5.03
C SER A 61 6.65 -0.81 -5.94
N SER A 62 5.58 -1.39 -5.40
CA SER A 62 4.36 -1.72 -6.13
C SER A 62 3.64 -0.46 -6.62
N LEU A 63 3.53 0.57 -5.78
CA LEU A 63 2.98 1.87 -6.18
C LEU A 63 3.80 2.51 -7.32
N LEU A 64 5.13 2.48 -7.24
CA LEU A 64 5.99 2.97 -8.32
C LEU A 64 5.76 2.19 -9.62
N ALA A 65 5.75 0.85 -9.55
CA ALA A 65 5.50 0.00 -10.71
C ALA A 65 4.13 0.30 -11.36
N MET A 66 3.09 0.45 -10.54
CA MET A 66 1.75 0.84 -11.00
C MET A 66 1.77 2.20 -11.70
N ILE A 67 2.41 3.21 -11.12
CA ILE A 67 2.51 4.55 -11.72
C ILE A 67 3.20 4.46 -13.07
N LEU A 68 4.36 3.82 -13.16
CA LEU A 68 5.14 3.69 -14.41
C LEU A 68 4.34 2.96 -15.50
N ASN A 69 3.53 1.98 -15.12
CA ASN A 69 2.69 1.22 -16.03
C ASN A 69 1.46 1.99 -16.52
N ASN A 70 0.87 2.86 -15.69
CA ASN A 70 -0.34 3.62 -16.02
C ASN A 70 -0.06 5.03 -16.58
N ARG A 71 1.21 5.41 -16.75
CA ARG A 71 1.59 6.63 -17.46
C ARG A 71 1.19 6.54 -18.94
N PRO A 72 0.72 7.62 -19.57
CA PRO A 72 0.45 7.63 -21.02
C PRO A 72 1.65 7.20 -21.87
N GLU A 73 2.86 7.53 -21.43
CA GLU A 73 4.12 7.15 -22.08
C GLU A 73 4.45 5.66 -21.92
N THR A 74 3.79 4.97 -20.99
CA THR A 74 3.99 3.55 -20.66
C THR A 74 5.47 3.22 -20.42
N TYR A 75 6.08 3.90 -19.45
CA TYR A 75 7.51 3.74 -19.12
C TYR A 75 7.90 2.32 -18.68
N PHE A 76 6.92 1.50 -18.30
CA PHE A 76 7.14 0.13 -17.88
C PHE A 76 5.93 -0.77 -18.18
N LYS A 77 6.16 -1.98 -18.69
CA LYS A 77 5.11 -2.98 -18.92
C LYS A 77 5.36 -4.23 -18.09
N PHE A 78 4.33 -4.69 -17.40
CA PHE A 78 4.35 -5.97 -16.70
C PHE A 78 4.32 -7.13 -17.71
N GLY A 79 4.85 -8.28 -17.32
CA GLY A 79 4.66 -9.53 -18.06
C GLY A 79 3.20 -9.98 -18.04
N ASN A 80 2.80 -10.81 -19.01
CA ASN A 80 1.41 -11.22 -19.21
C ASN A 80 0.79 -11.92 -17.99
N ASP A 81 1.59 -12.69 -17.25
CA ASP A 81 1.15 -13.48 -16.09
C ASP A 81 1.56 -12.84 -14.74
N GLU A 82 2.01 -11.59 -14.77
CA GLU A 82 2.42 -10.87 -13.57
C GLU A 82 1.28 -10.03 -13.00
N LEU A 83 0.99 -10.24 -11.72
CA LEU A 83 -0.01 -9.49 -10.99
C LEU A 83 0.65 -8.47 -10.08
N LEU A 84 0.16 -7.23 -10.13
CA LEU A 84 0.56 -6.18 -9.22
C LEU A 84 0.12 -6.54 -7.79
N PRO A 85 1.03 -6.56 -6.80
CA PRO A 85 0.67 -6.79 -5.41
C PRO A 85 -0.22 -5.68 -4.83
N PRO A 86 -1.07 -5.97 -3.83
CA PRO A 86 -1.81 -4.96 -3.10
C PRO A 86 -0.94 -3.83 -2.53
N ILE A 87 -1.37 -2.60 -2.72
CA ILE A 87 -0.74 -1.41 -2.14
C ILE A 87 -1.50 -1.06 -0.86
N ILE A 88 -0.97 -1.47 0.28
CA ILE A 88 -1.65 -1.30 1.57
C ILE A 88 -1.09 -0.10 2.32
N ASP A 89 -1.95 0.89 2.50
CA ASP A 89 -1.72 2.05 3.37
C ASP A 89 -2.84 2.26 4.38
N TYR A 90 -2.72 3.30 5.21
CA TYR A 90 -3.69 3.56 6.28
C TYR A 90 -5.13 3.78 5.79
N HIS A 91 -5.36 4.38 4.60
CA HIS A 91 -6.73 4.54 4.13
C HIS A 91 -7.29 3.23 3.58
N CYS A 92 -6.45 2.40 2.98
CA CYS A 92 -6.81 1.05 2.57
C CYS A 92 -7.15 0.18 3.79
N MET A 93 -6.29 0.18 4.82
CA MET A 93 -6.52 -0.54 6.09
C MET A 93 -7.80 -0.07 6.78
N ARG A 94 -8.00 1.25 6.90
CA ARG A 94 -9.23 1.83 7.45
C ARG A 94 -10.47 1.38 6.66
N SER A 95 -10.40 1.40 5.33
CA SER A 95 -11.53 0.97 4.49
C SER A 95 -11.84 -0.51 4.72
N ASN A 96 -10.82 -1.37 4.76
CA ASN A 96 -10.99 -2.80 5.00
C ASN A 96 -11.65 -3.09 6.36
N LEU A 97 -11.22 -2.40 7.43
CA LEU A 97 -11.84 -2.50 8.75
C LEU A 97 -13.30 -2.04 8.74
N ARG A 98 -13.55 -0.82 8.24
CA ARG A 98 -14.87 -0.16 8.31
C ARG A 98 -15.92 -0.85 7.43
N MET A 99 -15.51 -1.31 6.25
CA MET A 99 -16.38 -2.00 5.32
C MET A 99 -16.64 -3.46 5.72
N GLY A 100 -15.86 -4.03 6.64
CA GLY A 100 -15.98 -5.41 7.06
C GLY A 100 -15.32 -6.41 6.12
N LEU A 101 -14.27 -6.01 5.39
CA LEU A 101 -13.45 -6.94 4.60
C LEU A 101 -12.52 -7.76 5.51
N ILE A 102 -12.24 -7.26 6.71
CA ILE A 102 -11.48 -7.97 7.75
C ILE A 102 -12.16 -7.80 9.12
N ASP A 103 -12.02 -8.83 9.95
CA ASP A 103 -12.53 -8.85 11.33
C ASP A 103 -11.37 -8.81 12.34
N VAL A 104 -11.56 -8.06 13.42
CA VAL A 104 -10.61 -7.98 14.53
C VAL A 104 -11.13 -8.87 15.65
N VAL A 105 -10.61 -10.09 15.73
CA VAL A 105 -11.05 -11.11 16.70
C VAL A 105 -10.42 -10.94 18.08
N ASP A 106 -9.31 -10.22 18.18
CA ASP A 106 -8.68 -9.86 19.45
C ASP A 106 -9.36 -8.63 20.04
N ASN A 107 -10.03 -8.81 21.18
CA ASN A 107 -10.79 -7.74 21.83
C ASN A 107 -9.91 -6.58 22.31
N THR A 108 -8.65 -6.84 22.68
CA THR A 108 -7.73 -5.78 23.12
C THR A 108 -7.31 -4.91 21.95
N LEU A 109 -6.93 -5.50 20.82
CA LEU A 109 -6.64 -4.79 19.58
C LEU A 109 -7.87 -4.05 19.07
N HIS A 110 -9.04 -4.70 19.08
CA HIS A 110 -10.29 -4.07 18.69
C HIS A 110 -10.50 -2.78 19.49
N GLN A 111 -10.34 -2.83 20.81
CA GLN A 111 -10.57 -1.65 21.64
C GLN A 111 -9.55 -0.55 21.40
N LYS A 112 -8.27 -0.90 21.17
CA LYS A 112 -7.24 0.09 20.77
C LYS A 112 -7.62 0.78 19.46
N LEU A 113 -8.13 0.05 18.47
CA LEU A 113 -8.57 0.61 17.19
C LEU A 113 -9.78 1.53 17.35
N VAL A 114 -10.78 1.13 18.14
CA VAL A 114 -11.93 2.00 18.46
C VAL A 114 -11.48 3.30 19.13
N ASN A 115 -10.56 3.19 20.09
CA ASN A 115 -10.01 4.32 20.84
C ASN A 115 -9.00 5.16 20.05
N ARG A 116 -8.55 4.68 18.88
CA ARG A 116 -7.46 5.28 18.07
C ARG A 116 -6.13 5.36 18.82
N ASP A 117 -5.90 4.39 19.71
CA ASP A 117 -4.67 4.28 20.47
C ASP A 117 -3.48 3.97 19.56
N LEU A 118 -2.29 4.36 19.99
CA LEU A 118 -1.06 3.87 19.37
C LEU A 118 -0.98 2.36 19.59
N ILE A 119 -0.94 1.61 18.50
CA ILE A 119 -0.74 0.16 18.51
C ILE A 119 0.74 -0.16 18.32
N ASN A 120 1.16 -1.38 18.67
CA ASN A 120 2.53 -1.82 18.44
C ASN A 120 2.73 -2.34 17.01
N GLU A 121 3.98 -2.63 16.64
CA GLU A 121 4.35 -3.14 15.32
C GLU A 121 3.62 -4.44 14.94
N ALA A 122 3.45 -5.36 15.89
CA ALA A 122 2.77 -6.64 15.64
C ALA A 122 1.27 -6.47 15.37
N ASP A 123 0.61 -5.60 16.14
CA ASP A 123 -0.80 -5.24 15.98
C ASP A 123 -1.02 -4.52 14.62
N GLU A 124 -0.12 -3.60 14.25
CA GLU A 124 -0.19 -2.93 12.95
C GLU A 124 0.02 -3.93 11.80
N TRP A 125 1.03 -4.79 11.92
CA TRP A 125 1.31 -5.86 10.98
C TRP A 125 0.11 -6.79 10.79
N ALA A 126 -0.54 -7.20 11.87
CA ALA A 126 -1.71 -8.09 11.82
C ALA A 126 -2.84 -7.49 10.97
N VAL A 127 -3.19 -6.22 11.22
CA VAL A 127 -4.22 -5.52 10.42
C VAL A 127 -3.74 -5.31 8.98
N ARG A 128 -2.49 -4.90 8.78
CA ARG A 128 -1.93 -4.58 7.47
C ARG A 128 -1.87 -5.81 6.58
N TYR A 129 -1.43 -6.94 7.12
CA TYR A 129 -1.37 -8.20 6.43
C TYR A 129 -2.75 -8.79 6.16
N ALA A 130 -3.69 -8.69 7.11
CA ALA A 130 -5.08 -9.08 6.87
C ALA A 130 -5.71 -8.26 5.73
N ALA A 131 -5.51 -6.95 5.72
CA ALA A 131 -5.95 -6.08 4.62
C ALA A 131 -5.27 -6.45 3.30
N TYR A 132 -3.96 -6.74 3.31
CA TYR A 132 -3.24 -7.24 2.14
C TYR A 132 -3.92 -8.47 1.56
N LYS A 133 -4.17 -9.48 2.40
CA LYS A 133 -4.83 -10.72 1.99
C LYS A 133 -6.23 -10.45 1.43
N ALA A 134 -7.06 -9.65 2.09
CA ALA A 134 -8.40 -9.33 1.63
C ALA A 134 -8.40 -8.63 0.26
N VAL A 135 -7.52 -7.64 0.08
CA VAL A 135 -7.41 -6.88 -1.18
C VAL A 135 -6.87 -7.74 -2.33
N ASP A 136 -5.97 -8.67 -2.05
CA ASP A 136 -5.40 -9.61 -3.03
C ASP A 136 -6.48 -10.48 -3.72
N TYR A 137 -7.59 -10.76 -3.03
CA TYR A 137 -8.72 -11.51 -3.63
C TYR A 137 -9.60 -10.66 -4.56
N LEU A 138 -9.62 -9.34 -4.40
CA LEU A 138 -10.60 -8.48 -5.08
C LEU A 138 -10.47 -8.47 -6.61
N PRO A 139 -9.27 -8.47 -7.22
CA PRO A 139 -9.15 -8.60 -8.68
C PRO A 139 -9.85 -9.83 -9.23
N GLY A 140 -9.66 -10.98 -8.58
CA GLY A 140 -10.27 -12.25 -8.98
C GLY A 140 -11.80 -12.25 -8.83
N LEU A 141 -12.33 -11.65 -7.77
CA LEU A 141 -13.77 -11.55 -7.52
C LEU A 141 -14.47 -10.54 -8.43
N SER A 142 -13.80 -9.43 -8.74
CA SER A 142 -14.40 -8.30 -9.46
C SER A 142 -14.12 -8.29 -10.97
N GLY A 143 -13.16 -9.09 -11.43
CA GLY A 143 -12.65 -9.02 -12.80
C GLY A 143 -11.93 -7.71 -13.13
N ARG A 144 -11.52 -6.94 -12.11
CA ARG A 144 -10.79 -5.67 -12.26
C ARG A 144 -9.30 -5.85 -12.01
N SER A 145 -8.48 -4.96 -12.55
CA SER A 145 -7.04 -4.96 -12.25
C SER A 145 -6.80 -4.48 -10.82
N MET A 146 -5.66 -4.86 -10.23
CA MET A 146 -5.24 -4.31 -8.94
C MET A 146 -5.12 -2.79 -8.97
N ALA A 147 -4.75 -2.18 -10.11
CA ALA A 147 -4.69 -0.72 -10.23
C ALA A 147 -6.06 -0.07 -10.07
N THR A 148 -7.12 -0.67 -10.62
CA THR A 148 -8.50 -0.20 -10.40
C THR A 148 -8.96 -0.42 -8.96
N VAL A 149 -8.55 -1.52 -8.33
CA VAL A 149 -8.85 -1.78 -6.91
C VAL A 149 -8.15 -0.76 -6.00
N ASP A 150 -6.88 -0.46 -6.25
CA ASP A 150 -6.13 0.58 -5.53
C ASP A 150 -6.80 1.96 -5.69
N GLU A 151 -7.17 2.32 -6.92
CA GLU A 151 -7.86 3.58 -7.21
C GLU A 151 -9.16 3.71 -6.40
N TYR A 152 -9.93 2.63 -6.30
CA TYR A 152 -11.16 2.59 -5.50
C TYR A 152 -10.88 2.94 -4.03
N PHE A 153 -9.90 2.27 -3.40
CA PHE A 153 -9.52 2.54 -2.01
C PHE A 153 -8.86 3.91 -1.83
N PHE A 154 -8.14 4.40 -2.83
CA PHE A 154 -7.56 5.75 -2.82
C PHE A 154 -8.64 6.83 -2.81
N PHE A 155 -9.70 6.68 -3.60
CA PHE A 155 -10.80 7.63 -3.60
C PHE A 155 -11.79 7.44 -2.45
N SER A 156 -11.85 6.24 -1.86
CA SER A 156 -12.70 5.99 -0.68
C SER A 156 -12.39 6.95 0.46
N ARG A 157 -11.13 7.39 0.62
CA ARG A 157 -10.69 8.33 1.67
C ARG A 157 -11.42 9.68 1.66
N LYS A 158 -12.01 10.09 0.52
CA LYS A 158 -12.81 11.31 0.41
C LYS A 158 -14.19 11.17 1.07
N ARG A 159 -14.78 9.97 0.99
CA ARG A 159 -16.12 9.66 1.53
C ARG A 159 -16.05 8.96 2.89
N CYS A 160 -14.96 8.24 3.14
CA CYS A 160 -14.63 7.60 4.41
C CYS A 160 -13.33 8.21 4.99
N PRO A 161 -13.38 9.51 5.36
CA PRO A 161 -12.25 10.21 5.91
C PRO A 161 -11.89 9.70 7.31
N GLU A 162 -10.71 10.10 7.74
CA GLU A 162 -10.09 9.67 8.98
C GLU A 162 -10.67 10.36 10.23
N MET A 163 -10.84 11.68 10.12
CA MET A 163 -11.09 12.57 11.26
C MET A 163 -12.51 13.13 11.31
N THR A 164 -13.34 12.84 10.31
CA THR A 164 -14.72 13.32 10.23
C THR A 164 -15.67 12.16 9.93
N GLU A 165 -16.96 12.40 10.13
CA GLU A 165 -18.00 11.42 9.80
C GLU A 165 -17.94 11.00 8.32
N PRO A 166 -18.01 9.69 8.03
CA PRO A 166 -18.15 9.19 6.67
C PRO A 166 -19.48 9.56 6.02
N ASP A 167 -19.43 9.97 4.75
CA ASP A 167 -20.57 10.12 3.87
C ASP A 167 -20.95 8.75 3.27
N CYS A 168 -21.57 7.91 4.10
CA CYS A 168 -21.97 6.56 3.73
C CYS A 168 -23.03 6.56 2.62
N SER A 169 -24.01 7.48 2.68
CA SER A 169 -25.10 7.58 1.69
C SER A 169 -24.62 7.76 0.25
N ASN A 170 -23.46 8.38 0.05
CA ASN A 170 -22.86 8.57 -1.28
C ASN A 170 -21.72 7.58 -1.59
N CYS A 171 -21.54 6.55 -0.76
CA CYS A 171 -20.52 5.51 -0.96
C CYS A 171 -21.09 4.35 -1.77
N SER A 172 -20.39 3.92 -2.82
CA SER A 172 -20.84 2.78 -3.63
C SER A 172 -20.81 1.44 -2.89
N ALA A 173 -20.10 1.34 -1.77
CA ALA A 173 -20.11 0.15 -0.90
C ALA A 173 -21.23 0.17 0.14
N ASP A 174 -22.02 1.26 0.25
CA ASP A 174 -23.04 1.41 1.30
C ASP A 174 -23.97 0.18 1.47
N PRO A 175 -24.48 -0.44 0.39
CA PRO A 175 -25.41 -1.58 0.53
C PRO A 175 -24.81 -2.84 1.16
N VAL A 176 -23.48 -2.95 1.20
CA VAL A 176 -22.74 -4.15 1.64
C VAL A 176 -21.71 -3.86 2.74
N CYS A 177 -21.54 -2.60 3.09
CA CYS A 177 -20.61 -2.14 4.11
C CYS A 177 -21.09 -2.61 5.50
N ALA A 178 -20.16 -2.98 6.38
CA ALA A 178 -20.47 -3.26 7.79
C ALA A 178 -20.63 -1.98 8.64
N HIS A 179 -20.34 -0.80 8.08
CA HIS A 179 -20.43 0.52 8.71
C HIS A 179 -19.77 0.63 10.09
N ARG A 180 -18.62 -0.03 10.30
CA ARG A 180 -17.86 0.01 11.56
C ARG A 180 -17.04 1.31 11.68
N LYS A 181 -17.72 2.46 11.63
CA LYS A 181 -17.14 3.81 11.47
C LYS A 181 -16.10 4.16 12.55
N GLU A 182 -16.24 3.56 13.73
CA GLU A 182 -15.34 3.67 14.86
C GLU A 182 -13.98 3.02 14.62
N LEU A 183 -13.90 1.97 13.78
CA LEU A 183 -12.64 1.27 13.55
C LEU A 183 -11.69 2.13 12.72
N PHE A 184 -10.60 2.52 13.38
CA PHE A 184 -9.49 3.23 12.75
C PHE A 184 -8.18 2.91 13.48
N GLN A 185 -7.07 2.93 12.75
CA GLN A 185 -5.73 2.83 13.32
C GLN A 185 -5.23 4.21 13.80
N PRO A 186 -4.08 4.37 14.47
CA PRO A 186 -3.78 5.64 15.14
C PRO A 186 -3.81 6.85 14.20
N VAL A 187 -4.21 8.01 14.74
CA VAL A 187 -4.16 9.32 14.06
C VAL A 187 -2.71 9.70 13.69
N ILE A 188 -1.75 9.14 14.41
CA ILE A 188 -0.32 9.31 14.18
C ILE A 188 0.18 8.18 13.29
N ARG A 189 0.79 8.53 12.17
CA ARG A 189 1.46 7.57 11.29
C ARG A 189 2.70 7.00 11.99
N THR A 190 2.80 5.68 12.01
CA THR A 190 3.99 4.98 12.49
C THR A 190 4.97 4.76 11.33
N ASP A 191 6.18 4.31 11.67
CA ASP A 191 7.25 3.91 10.76
C ASP A 191 7.54 2.40 10.84
N PHE A 192 6.55 1.60 11.26
CA PHE A 192 6.67 0.13 11.41
C PHE A 192 6.83 -0.64 10.09
N TYR A 193 7.13 0.04 8.96
CA TYR A 193 7.28 -0.54 7.62
C TYR A 193 8.35 0.14 6.75
#